data_AF-A0A4P5XA13-F1
#
_entry.id   AF-A0A4P5XA13-F1
#
_cell.length_a   1.000
_cell.length_b   1.000
_cell.length_c   1.000
_cell.angle_alpha   90.00
_cell.angle_beta   90.00
_cell.angle_gamma   90.00
#
_symmetry.space_group_name_H-M   'P 1'
#
loop_
_entity.id
_entity.type
_entity.pdbx_description
1 polymer ?
#
loop_
_entity_poly.entity_id
_entity_poly.type
_entity_poly.pdbx_seq_one_letter_code
_entity_poly.pdbx_strand_id
1 'polypeptide(L)' 'MNQSNDARDTRPDGYPEWYYELLARTMGDAKADWARLPRRDREAELTALHRSFDTPDDLSVWPAELDGGADRA' A
#
# COMPACT_ATOMS: atom_id res chain seq x y z
N MET A 1 23.89 -10.35 6.85
CA MET A 1 23.91 -9.21 7.79
C MET A 1 23.25 -8.03 7.12
N ASN A 2 22.16 -7.58 7.74
CA ASN A 2 21.23 -6.53 7.33
C ASN A 2 21.96 -5.24 6.93
N GLN A 3 21.79 -4.77 5.69
CA GLN A 3 22.12 -3.38 5.36
C GLN A 3 20.93 -2.52 5.77
N SER A 4 21.13 -1.75 6.83
CA SER A 4 20.20 -0.75 7.36
C SER A 4 19.80 0.23 6.26
N ASN A 5 18.55 0.15 5.80
CA ASN A 5 17.95 1.07 4.83
C ASN A 5 17.44 2.37 5.51
N ASP A 6 18.16 2.86 6.52
CA ASP A 6 17.71 3.94 7.42
C ASP A 6 18.32 5.30 7.06
N ALA A 7 18.59 5.54 5.77
CA ALA A 7 19.44 6.64 5.32
C ALA A 7 18.82 7.57 4.26
N ARG A 8 17.49 7.63 4.09
CA ARG A 8 16.87 8.54 3.08
C ARG A 8 15.50 9.12 3.46
N ASP A 9 15.28 9.49 4.71
CA ASP A 9 14.11 10.33 5.06
C ASP A 9 14.55 11.76 5.43
N THR A 10 15.11 12.46 4.43
CA THR A 10 15.45 13.89 4.49
C THR A 10 14.42 14.74 3.75
N ARG A 11 13.17 14.27 3.66
CA ARG A 11 12.06 15.09 3.15
C ARG A 11 11.45 15.87 4.32
N PRO A 12 11.06 17.14 4.14
CA PRO A 12 10.40 17.90 5.20
C PRO A 12 9.16 17.14 5.69
N ASP A 13 8.84 17.31 6.99
CA ASP A 13 7.72 16.67 7.69
C ASP A 13 6.37 17.00 7.02
N GLY A 14 6.02 16.24 5.99
CA GLY A 14 4.74 16.36 5.29
C GLY A 14 4.78 17.15 3.99
N TYR A 15 3.62 17.19 3.35
CA TYR A 15 3.38 17.96 2.12
C TYR A 15 2.88 19.37 2.47
N PRO A 16 2.93 20.34 1.54
CA PRO A 16 2.32 21.65 1.75
C PRO A 16 0.82 21.57 2.07
N GLU A 17 0.26 22.52 2.82
CA GLU A 17 -1.14 22.47 3.26
C GLU A 17 -2.15 22.36 2.11
N TRP A 18 -1.89 23.05 0.99
CA TRP A 18 -2.75 22.99 -0.20
C TRP A 18 -2.94 21.56 -0.74
N TYR A 19 -1.98 20.66 -0.51
CA TYR A 19 -2.09 19.26 -0.91
C TYR A 19 -3.14 18.52 -0.06
N TYR A 20 -3.17 18.78 1.24
CA TYR A 20 -4.17 18.18 2.13
C TYR A 20 -5.56 18.77 1.90
N GLU A 21 -5.66 20.06 1.60
CA GLU A 21 -6.92 20.69 1.16
C GLU A 21 -7.44 20.06 -0.14
N LEU A 22 -6.54 19.81 -1.10
CA LEU A 22 -6.89 19.12 -2.34
C LEU A 22 -7.37 17.69 -2.06
N LEU A 23 -6.70 16.95 -1.18
CA LEU A 23 -7.14 15.61 -0.77
C LEU A 23 -8.50 15.65 -0.07
N ALA A 24 -8.73 16.60 0.83
CA ALA A 24 -10.01 16.76 1.52
C ALA A 24 -11.14 16.99 0.50
N ARG A 25 -10.89 17.86 -0.49
CA ARG A 25 -11.86 18.16 -1.55
C ARG A 25 -12.13 16.97 -2.49
N THR A 26 -11.11 16.18 -2.82
CA THR A 26 -11.19 15.15 -3.87
C THR A 26 -11.47 13.75 -3.34
N MET A 27 -11.01 13.43 -2.14
CA MET A 27 -11.06 12.11 -1.52
C MET A 27 -11.76 12.13 -0.14
N GLY A 28 -12.07 13.31 0.39
CA GLY A 28 -12.70 13.50 1.70
C GLY A 28 -11.71 13.72 2.84
N ASP A 29 -12.19 14.34 3.91
CA ASP A 29 -11.39 14.73 5.08
C ASP A 29 -10.67 13.54 5.72
N ALA A 30 -11.33 12.38 5.81
CA ALA A 30 -10.73 11.17 6.38
C ALA A 30 -9.45 10.73 5.63
N LYS A 31 -9.39 10.91 4.30
CA LYS A 31 -8.20 10.56 3.50
C LYS A 31 -7.12 11.64 3.59
N ALA A 32 -7.51 12.89 3.73
CA ALA A 32 -6.56 13.98 4.00
C ALA A 32 -5.90 13.81 5.37
N ASP A 33 -6.67 13.49 6.40
CA ASP A 33 -6.18 13.24 7.76
C ASP A 33 -5.27 12.02 7.81
N TRP A 34 -5.66 10.93 7.12
CA TRP A 34 -4.80 9.78 6.96
C TRP A 34 -3.45 10.14 6.31
N ALA A 35 -3.44 11.00 5.29
CA ALA A 35 -2.22 11.43 4.62
C ALA A 35 -1.31 12.32 5.48
N ARG A 36 -1.84 12.92 6.55
CA ARG A 36 -1.08 13.70 7.55
C ARG A 36 -0.37 12.81 8.58
N LEU A 37 -0.76 11.54 8.72
CA LEU A 37 -0.12 10.63 9.66
C LEU A 37 1.38 10.42 9.32
N PRO A 38 2.23 10.18 10.34
CA PRO A 38 3.60 9.74 10.14
C PRO A 38 3.65 8.56 9.16
N ARG A 39 4.70 8.52 8.34
CA ARG A 39 4.87 7.49 7.31
C ARG A 39 4.72 6.06 7.88
N ARG A 40 5.34 5.80 9.03
CA ARG A 40 5.29 4.51 9.72
C ARG A 40 3.85 4.06 10.00
N ASP A 41 2.99 4.98 10.43
CA ASP A 41 1.62 4.66 10.81
C ASP A 41 0.76 4.40 9.57
N ARG A 42 0.97 5.19 8.50
CA ARG A 42 0.35 4.94 7.18
C ARG A 42 0.73 3.58 6.62
N GLU A 43 2.00 3.21 6.67
CA GLU A 43 2.50 1.92 6.16
C GLU A 43 1.97 0.73 6.97
N ALA A 44 1.80 0.89 8.29
CA ALA A 44 1.20 -0.15 9.14
C ALA A 44 -0.25 -0.43 8.74
N GLU A 45 -1.06 0.61 8.50
CA GLU A 45 -2.44 0.46 8.06
C GLU A 45 -2.52 -0.15 6.64
N LEU A 46 -1.68 0.31 5.70
CA LEU A 46 -1.62 -0.27 4.36
C LEU A 46 -1.23 -1.75 4.40
N THR A 47 -0.29 -2.12 5.28
CA THR A 47 0.12 -3.52 5.45
C THR A 47 -1.02 -4.37 6.01
N ALA A 48 -1.76 -3.85 7.00
CA ALA A 48 -2.92 -4.54 7.55
C ALA A 48 -4.02 -4.73 6.49
N LEU A 49 -4.29 -3.70 5.68
CA LEU A 49 -5.24 -3.76 4.58
C LEU A 49 -4.79 -4.77 3.51
N HIS A 50 -3.52 -4.72 3.10
CA HIS A 50 -2.97 -5.64 2.11
C HIS A 50 -3.14 -7.10 2.54
N ARG A 51 -2.84 -7.41 3.81
CA ARG A 51 -3.04 -8.76 4.38
C ARG A 51 -4.50 -9.23 4.40
N SER A 52 -5.47 -8.31 4.41
CA SER A 52 -6.88 -8.68 4.31
C SER A 52 -7.30 -9.10 2.90
N PHE A 53 -6.52 -8.70 1.88
CA PHE A 53 -6.73 -9.06 0.48
C PHE A 53 -5.81 -10.17 -0.01
N ASP A 54 -4.73 -10.47 0.70
CA ASP A 54 -3.95 -11.70 0.53
C ASP A 54 -4.87 -12.90 0.83
N THR A 55 -5.61 -13.29 -0.20
CA THR A 55 -6.25 -14.60 -0.25
C THR A 55 -5.09 -15.60 -0.27
N PRO A 56 -5.02 -16.55 0.67
CA PRO A 56 -4.01 -17.61 0.60
C PRO A 56 -4.06 -18.22 -0.80
N ASP A 57 -2.89 -18.37 -1.46
CA ASP A 57 -2.76 -18.99 -2.79
C ASP A 57 -3.51 -20.35 -2.90
N ASP A 58 -3.77 -20.99 -1.75
CA ASP A 58 -4.48 -22.26 -1.60
C ASP A 58 -6.01 -22.18 -1.80
N LEU A 59 -6.61 -20.98 -2.00
CA LEU A 59 -8.07 -20.83 -2.14
C LEU A 59 -8.54 -20.39 -3.52
N SER A 60 -7.65 -19.95 -4.41
CA SER A 60 -7.98 -19.67 -5.80
C SER A 60 -7.52 -20.83 -6.68
N VAL A 61 -8.36 -21.86 -6.81
CA VAL A 61 -8.25 -22.79 -7.96
C VAL A 61 -8.41 -21.94 -9.21
N TRP A 62 -7.32 -21.66 -9.91
CA TRP A 62 -7.44 -21.04 -11.22
C TRP A 62 -8.19 -22.01 -12.14
N PRO A 63 -9.15 -21.53 -12.95
CA PRO A 63 -9.72 -22.33 -14.02
C PRO A 63 -8.58 -22.91 -14.86
N ALA A 64 -8.68 -24.17 -15.26
CA ALA A 64 -7.63 -24.84 -16.04
C ALA A 64 -7.28 -24.07 -17.34
N GLU A 65 -8.21 -23.28 -17.87
CA GLU A 65 -7.96 -22.42 -19.05
C GLU A 65 -7.03 -21.23 -18.75
N LEU A 66 -6.85 -20.86 -17.49
CA LEU A 66 -6.07 -19.70 -17.03
C LEU A 66 -4.82 -20.09 -16.22
N ASP A 67 -4.63 -21.37 -15.92
CA ASP A 67 -3.50 -21.92 -15.15
C ASP A 67 -2.14 -21.81 -15.89
N GLY A 68 -2.10 -21.13 -17.04
CA GLY A 68 -0.88 -20.94 -17.82
C GLY A 68 -0.24 -22.27 -18.23
N GLY A 69 -1.06 -23.33 -18.35
CA GLY A 69 -0.64 -24.68 -18.65
C GLY A 69 0.32 -24.70 -19.83
N ALA A 70 1.61 -24.83 -19.52
CA ALA A 70 2.58 -25.22 -20.51
C ALA A 70 2.16 -26.63 -20.95
N ASP A 71 1.55 -26.69 -22.14
CA ASP A 71 1.33 -27.90 -22.90
C ASP A 71 2.55 -28.81 -22.72
N ARG A 72 2.38 -29.88 -21.94
CA ARG A 72 3.33 -30.98 -21.94
C ARG A 72 3.11 -31.73 -23.25
N ALA A 73 3.90 -31.38 -24.25
CA ALA A 73 4.24 -32.25 -25.37
C ALA A 73 5.64 -32.83 -25.15
#